data_AF-A0A2N5Z3X1-F1
#
_entry.id   AF-A0A2N5Z3X1-F1
#
_cell.length_a   1.000
_cell.length_b   1.000
_cell.length_c   1.000
_cell.angle_alpha   90.00
_cell.angle_beta   90.00
_cell.angle_gamma   90.00
#
_symmetry.space_group_name_H-M   'P 1'
#
loop_
_entity.id
_entity.type
_entity.pdbx_description
1 polymer ?
#
loop_
_entity_poly.entity_id
_entity_poly.type
_entity_poly.pdbx_seq_one_letter_code
_entity_poly.pdbx_strand_id
1 'polypeptide(L)'
;VTKDKLLDRKFSNFLFEDEDKIKLFLHYTAKLSVAKKILVEGFKFVNSFYKTAEYIYNDELYLVHRHHEHKQYGKYVIVICISKEMYNHYSEELNNRRAKNVAVEQLLTESPPIKDDDSDEIYILPKQFIKGYFNYMDGTIVENPDFNYNYHSDIFKENLNNLHLD
;
A
#
# COMPACT_ATOMS: atom_id res chain seq x y z
N VAL A 1 -18.77 23.64 8.38
CA VAL A 1 -18.42 22.21 8.20
C VAL A 1 -17.71 22.09 6.87
N THR A 2 -16.41 21.76 6.87
CA THR A 2 -15.67 21.54 5.62
C THR A 2 -16.26 20.30 4.95
N LYS A 3 -16.70 20.44 3.70
CA LYS A 3 -17.30 19.33 2.95
C LYS A 3 -16.20 18.33 2.62
N ASP A 4 -16.46 17.07 2.92
CA ASP A 4 -15.66 15.93 2.49
C ASP A 4 -15.58 15.92 0.96
N LYS A 5 -14.36 15.88 0.44
CA LYS A 5 -14.07 16.01 -0.99
C LYS A 5 -13.74 14.68 -1.65
N LEU A 6 -13.81 13.53 -0.97
CA LEU A 6 -13.38 12.24 -1.53
C LEU A 6 -13.97 11.94 -2.92
N LEU A 7 -15.24 12.30 -3.12
CA LEU A 7 -15.97 12.07 -4.38
C LEU A 7 -15.68 13.13 -5.46
N ASP A 8 -14.79 14.09 -5.20
CA ASP A 8 -14.31 14.98 -6.23
C ASP A 8 -13.60 14.17 -7.32
N ARG A 9 -13.96 14.43 -8.59
CA ARG A 9 -13.42 13.73 -9.78
C ARG A 9 -11.89 13.61 -9.81
N LYS A 10 -11.17 14.61 -9.28
CA LYS A 10 -9.71 14.58 -9.21
C LYS A 10 -9.16 13.41 -8.38
N PHE A 11 -9.84 12.99 -7.32
CA PHE A 11 -9.40 11.87 -6.50
C PHE A 11 -9.71 10.55 -7.18
N SER A 12 -10.88 10.42 -7.81
CA SER A 12 -11.19 9.25 -8.63
C SER A 12 -10.14 9.07 -9.75
N ASN A 13 -9.80 10.13 -10.47
CA ASN A 13 -8.74 10.10 -11.48
C ASN A 13 -7.39 9.70 -10.86
N PHE A 14 -7.03 10.28 -9.72
CA PHE A 14 -5.76 9.98 -9.05
C PHE A 14 -5.69 8.53 -8.53
N LEU A 15 -6.79 7.98 -8.03
CA LEU A 15 -6.86 6.63 -7.48
C LEU A 15 -6.88 5.55 -8.57
N PHE A 16 -7.68 5.75 -9.61
CA PHE A 16 -8.04 4.68 -10.57
C PHE A 16 -7.38 4.83 -11.94
N GLU A 17 -6.43 5.76 -12.09
CA GLU A 17 -5.51 5.73 -13.23
C GLU A 17 -4.77 4.38 -13.24
N ASP A 18 -4.81 3.70 -14.39
CA ASP A 18 -4.28 2.35 -14.60
C ASP A 18 -4.94 1.24 -13.74
N GLU A 19 -6.20 1.39 -13.31
CA GLU A 19 -6.88 0.41 -12.45
C GLU A 19 -6.85 -1.04 -12.95
N ASP A 20 -6.82 -1.24 -14.27
CA ASP A 20 -6.73 -2.57 -14.87
C ASP A 20 -5.38 -3.25 -14.61
N LYS A 21 -4.33 -2.48 -14.36
CA LYS A 21 -2.95 -2.95 -14.17
C LYS A 21 -2.50 -2.97 -12.72
N ILE A 22 -3.16 -2.27 -11.81
CA ILE A 22 -2.72 -2.09 -10.41
C ILE A 22 -3.66 -2.75 -9.39
N LYS A 23 -3.09 -3.23 -8.29
CA LYS A 23 -3.80 -3.40 -7.02
C LYS A 23 -3.61 -2.13 -6.21
N LEU A 24 -4.73 -1.51 -5.87
CA LEU A 24 -4.78 -0.24 -5.16
C LEU A 24 -5.09 -0.49 -3.69
N PHE A 25 -4.31 0.14 -2.81
CA PHE A 25 -4.54 0.10 -1.37
C PHE A 25 -4.50 1.51 -0.77
N LEU A 26 -5.31 1.72 0.26
CA LEU A 26 -5.37 2.99 0.99
C LEU A 26 -4.97 2.82 2.44
N HIS A 27 -4.20 3.77 2.95
CA HIS A 27 -3.87 3.89 4.37
C HIS A 27 -4.18 5.30 4.88
N TYR A 28 -4.84 5.40 6.03
CA TYR A 28 -5.25 6.67 6.63
C TYR A 28 -4.31 7.08 7.76
N THR A 29 -3.89 8.34 7.76
CA THR A 29 -3.06 8.90 8.83
C THR A 29 -3.49 10.32 9.21
N ALA A 30 -3.43 10.62 10.52
CA ALA A 30 -3.83 11.91 11.06
C ALA A 30 -2.80 13.02 10.82
N LYS A 31 -1.51 12.66 10.70
CA LYS A 31 -0.40 13.62 10.70
C LYS A 31 0.23 13.76 9.33
N LEU A 32 0.33 14.99 8.84
CA LEU A 32 1.04 15.31 7.59
C LEU A 32 2.49 14.83 7.62
N SER A 33 3.15 14.92 8.77
CA SER A 33 4.54 14.46 8.92
C SER A 33 4.68 12.96 8.67
N VAL A 34 3.69 12.16 9.08
CA VAL A 34 3.67 10.71 8.80
C VAL A 34 3.44 10.48 7.30
N ALA A 35 2.52 11.20 6.67
CA ALA A 35 2.28 11.06 5.24
C ALA A 35 3.52 11.40 4.40
N LYS A 36 4.20 12.49 4.74
CA LYS A 36 5.47 12.88 4.11
C LYS A 36 6.58 11.85 4.36
N LYS A 37 6.63 11.27 5.56
CA LYS A 37 7.61 10.23 5.90
C LYS A 37 7.38 8.97 5.04
N ILE A 38 6.14 8.52 4.91
CA ILE A 38 5.79 7.35 4.07
C ILE A 38 6.17 7.59 2.60
N LEU A 39 5.96 8.81 2.10
CA LEU A 39 6.32 9.17 0.73
C LEU A 39 7.83 9.01 0.46
N VAL A 40 8.67 9.29 1.45
CA VAL A 40 10.14 9.28 1.31
C VAL A 40 10.75 7.94 1.70
N GLU A 41 10.24 7.30 2.75
CA GLU A 41 10.83 6.09 3.34
C GLU A 41 10.13 4.80 2.89
N GLY A 42 8.96 4.89 2.26
CA GLY A 42 8.11 3.75 1.98
C GLY A 42 7.10 3.45 3.10
N PHE A 43 6.33 2.38 2.94
CA PHE A 43 5.23 2.06 3.85
C PHE A 43 5.61 0.93 4.81
N LYS A 44 5.60 1.25 6.11
CA LYS A 44 5.89 0.29 7.17
C LYS A 44 4.62 -0.43 7.62
N PHE A 45 4.68 -1.75 7.73
CA PHE A 45 3.60 -2.56 8.26
C PHE A 45 4.14 -3.67 9.16
N VAL A 46 3.33 -4.07 10.14
CA VAL A 46 3.67 -5.08 11.14
C VAL A 46 2.81 -6.30 10.91
N ASN A 47 3.44 -7.48 10.77
CA ASN A 47 2.82 -8.79 10.57
C ASN A 47 1.91 -8.93 9.33
N SER A 48 0.85 -8.13 9.20
CA SER A 48 -0.15 -8.20 8.14
C SER A 48 -0.42 -6.83 7.53
N PHE A 49 -0.04 -6.68 6.25
CA PHE A 49 -0.31 -5.48 5.45
C PHE A 49 -1.79 -5.09 5.48
N TYR A 50 -2.69 -6.06 5.34
CA TYR A 50 -4.15 -5.91 5.34
C TYR A 50 -4.76 -5.42 6.66
N LYS A 51 -4.00 -5.39 7.76
CA LYS A 51 -4.45 -4.76 9.02
C LYS A 51 -4.22 -3.24 9.01
N THR A 52 -3.39 -2.76 8.09
CA THR A 52 -2.91 -1.37 8.05
C THR A 52 -3.32 -0.64 6.79
N ALA A 53 -3.50 -1.35 5.68
CA ALA A 53 -3.92 -0.82 4.39
C ALA A 53 -5.09 -1.63 3.83
N GLU A 54 -6.07 -0.93 3.24
CA GLU A 54 -7.31 -1.51 2.74
C GLU A 54 -7.26 -1.63 1.21
N TYR A 55 -7.67 -2.78 0.67
CA TYR A 55 -7.75 -2.98 -0.77
C TYR A 55 -8.98 -2.26 -1.36
N ILE A 56 -8.75 -1.49 -2.42
CA ILE A 56 -9.78 -0.69 -3.10
C ILE A 56 -9.88 -1.07 -4.58
N TYR A 57 -11.10 -1.05 -5.09
CA TYR A 57 -11.43 -1.14 -6.51
C TYR A 57 -12.44 -0.04 -6.88
N ASN A 58 -12.61 0.21 -8.17
CA ASN A 58 -13.44 1.30 -8.69
C ASN A 58 -14.94 0.99 -8.57
N ASP A 59 -15.42 1.08 -7.35
CA ASP A 59 -16.84 1.07 -7.00
C ASP A 59 -17.07 2.18 -5.99
N GLU A 60 -17.91 3.15 -6.37
CA GLU A 60 -18.13 4.37 -5.58
C GLU A 60 -18.75 4.03 -4.20
N LEU A 61 -19.69 3.09 -4.15
CA LEU A 61 -20.36 2.70 -2.92
C LEU A 61 -19.38 2.03 -1.95
N TYR A 62 -18.53 1.14 -2.48
CA TYR A 62 -17.45 0.50 -1.74
C TYR A 62 -16.45 1.54 -1.23
N LEU A 63 -16.02 2.48 -2.08
CA LEU A 63 -15.09 3.54 -1.69
C LEU A 63 -15.66 4.42 -0.57
N VAL A 64 -16.93 4.82 -0.67
CA VAL A 64 -17.63 5.60 0.37
C VAL A 64 -17.72 4.82 1.67
N HIS A 65 -18.07 3.53 1.61
CA HIS A 65 -18.15 2.67 2.77
C HIS A 65 -16.79 2.57 3.47
N ARG A 66 -15.74 2.20 2.74
CA ARG A 66 -14.37 2.11 3.27
C ARG A 66 -13.87 3.43 3.82
N HIS A 67 -14.18 4.53 3.14
CA HIS A 67 -13.83 5.85 3.63
C HIS A 67 -14.54 6.18 4.95
N HIS A 68 -15.83 5.88 5.07
CA HIS A 68 -16.58 6.11 6.29
C HIS A 68 -16.00 5.35 7.49
N GLU A 69 -15.58 4.10 7.29
CA GLU A 69 -14.93 3.27 8.32
C GLU A 69 -13.58 3.84 8.79
N HIS A 70 -12.79 4.40 7.87
CA HIS A 70 -11.38 4.71 8.13
C HIS A 70 -11.07 6.20 8.30
N LYS A 71 -11.97 7.12 7.91
CA LYS A 71 -11.74 8.57 8.01
C LYS A 71 -11.44 9.06 9.42
N GLN A 72 -11.90 8.33 10.45
CA GLN A 72 -11.59 8.59 11.85
C GLN A 72 -10.09 8.48 12.19
N TYR A 73 -9.32 7.70 11.43
CA TYR A 73 -7.88 7.53 11.63
C TYR A 73 -7.05 8.70 11.08
N GLY A 74 -7.66 9.57 10.27
CA GLY A 74 -7.03 10.81 9.83
C GLY A 74 -7.49 11.32 8.49
N LYS A 75 -7.05 12.53 8.16
CA LYS A 75 -7.43 13.24 6.93
C LYS A 75 -6.50 13.01 5.75
N TYR A 76 -5.30 12.47 5.99
CA TYR A 76 -4.34 12.16 4.95
C TYR A 76 -4.48 10.70 4.55
N VAL A 77 -4.65 10.45 3.26
CA VAL A 77 -4.84 9.12 2.70
C VAL A 77 -3.68 8.83 1.77
N ILE A 78 -2.87 7.84 2.15
CA ILE A 78 -1.79 7.29 1.34
C ILE A 78 -2.39 6.40 0.27
N VAL A 79 -1.86 6.52 -0.93
CA VAL A 79 -2.22 5.70 -2.08
C VAL A 79 -1.05 4.79 -2.42
N ILE A 80 -1.26 3.49 -2.27
CA ILE A 80 -0.27 2.44 -2.54
C ILE A 80 -0.74 1.65 -3.75
N CYS A 81 0.10 1.50 -4.76
CA CYS A 81 -0.21 0.76 -5.98
C CYS A 81 0.89 -0.25 -6.29
N ILE A 82 0.48 -1.50 -6.50
CA ILE A 82 1.37 -2.61 -6.86
C ILE A 82 0.83 -3.23 -8.15
N SER A 83 1.72 -3.54 -9.10
CA SER A 83 1.35 -4.24 -10.34
C SER A 83 0.56 -5.53 -10.08
N LYS A 84 -0.59 -5.70 -10.74
CA LYS A 84 -1.37 -6.96 -10.69
C LYS A 84 -0.56 -8.13 -11.22
N GLU A 85 0.20 -7.93 -12.29
CA GLU A 85 1.04 -8.97 -12.88
C GLU A 85 2.08 -9.46 -11.87
N MET A 86 2.84 -8.55 -11.28
CA MET A 86 3.84 -8.89 -10.26
C MET A 86 3.18 -9.52 -9.03
N TYR A 87 2.06 -8.97 -8.56
CA TYR A 87 1.35 -9.50 -7.41
C TYR A 87 0.88 -10.94 -7.66
N ASN A 88 0.30 -11.20 -8.83
CA ASN A 88 -0.17 -12.52 -9.23
C ASN A 88 1.00 -13.50 -9.37
N HIS A 89 2.10 -13.09 -9.99
CA HIS A 89 3.31 -13.90 -10.11
C HIS A 89 3.82 -14.38 -8.73
N TYR A 90 4.02 -13.47 -7.78
CA TYR A 90 4.47 -13.86 -6.44
C TYR A 90 3.43 -14.66 -5.66
N SER A 91 2.14 -14.37 -5.86
CA SER A 91 1.07 -15.17 -5.26
C SER A 91 1.08 -16.61 -5.78
N GLU A 92 1.31 -16.82 -7.07
CA GLU A 92 1.42 -18.15 -7.68
C GLU A 92 2.66 -18.89 -7.18
N GLU A 93 3.81 -18.22 -7.11
CA GLU A 93 5.05 -18.78 -6.57
C GLU A 93 4.90 -19.24 -5.10
N LEU A 94 4.28 -18.41 -4.26
CA LEU A 94 3.99 -18.75 -2.86
C LEU A 94 3.08 -19.99 -2.76
N ASN A 95 2.04 -20.06 -3.61
CA ASN A 95 1.13 -21.20 -3.66
C ASN A 95 1.86 -22.48 -4.10
N ASN A 96 2.71 -22.40 -5.13
CA ASN A 96 3.49 -23.52 -5.64
C ASN A 96 4.45 -24.08 -4.60
N ARG A 97 5.04 -23.20 -3.77
CA ARG A 97 5.93 -23.56 -2.66
C ARG A 97 5.18 -23.97 -1.39
N ARG A 98 3.84 -23.89 -1.35
CA ARG A 98 3.00 -24.12 -0.16
C ARG A 98 3.33 -23.20 1.02
N ALA A 99 3.92 -22.03 0.76
CA ALA A 99 4.27 -21.03 1.75
C ALA A 99 3.04 -20.18 2.16
N LYS A 100 2.02 -20.83 2.72
CA LYS A 100 0.70 -20.21 3.00
C LYS A 100 0.73 -19.11 4.06
N ASN A 101 1.81 -19.02 4.84
CA ASN A 101 1.95 -18.06 5.94
C ASN A 101 2.67 -16.76 5.53
N VAL A 102 3.11 -16.67 4.28
CA VAL A 102 3.83 -15.51 3.76
C VAL A 102 2.91 -14.74 2.82
N ALA A 103 2.78 -13.44 3.04
CA ALA A 103 2.05 -12.53 2.18
C ALA A 103 2.94 -12.00 1.06
N VAL A 104 2.37 -11.69 -0.10
CA VAL A 104 3.10 -11.14 -1.25
C VAL A 104 3.85 -9.85 -0.85
N GLU A 105 3.22 -8.99 -0.06
CA GLU A 105 3.79 -7.72 0.37
C GLU A 105 5.05 -7.89 1.24
N GLN A 106 5.19 -9.02 1.95
CA GLN A 106 6.40 -9.35 2.70
C GLN A 106 7.57 -9.67 1.77
N LEU A 107 7.29 -10.33 0.63
CA LEU A 107 8.30 -10.60 -0.41
C LEU A 107 8.72 -9.32 -1.13
N LEU A 108 7.80 -8.37 -1.31
CA LEU A 108 8.02 -7.10 -1.99
C LEU A 108 8.73 -6.06 -1.11
N THR A 109 9.70 -6.49 -0.31
CA THR A 109 10.54 -5.64 0.54
C THR A 109 12.01 -5.73 0.13
N GLU A 110 12.74 -4.61 0.20
CA GLU A 110 14.16 -4.57 -0.17
C GLU A 110 15.10 -4.80 1.02
N SER A 111 14.57 -4.75 2.23
CA SER A 111 15.35 -4.89 3.46
C SER A 111 14.75 -6.02 4.30
N PRO A 112 15.59 -6.79 5.01
CA PRO A 112 15.10 -7.78 5.96
C PRO A 112 14.15 -7.15 6.99
N PRO A 113 13.16 -7.91 7.50
CA PRO A 113 12.28 -7.40 8.52
C PRO A 113 13.05 -7.00 9.77
N ILE A 114 12.65 -5.89 10.38
CA ILE A 114 13.20 -5.38 11.63
C ILE A 114 12.27 -5.82 12.75
N LYS A 115 12.80 -6.27 13.89
CA LYS A 115 11.97 -6.59 15.06
C LYS A 115 11.69 -5.34 15.88
N ASP A 116 10.46 -5.17 16.32
CA ASP A 116 10.10 -4.18 17.32
C ASP A 116 10.30 -4.70 18.76
N ASP A 117 9.89 -3.90 19.74
CA ASP A 117 10.03 -4.21 21.17
C ASP A 117 9.22 -5.45 21.58
N ASP A 118 8.15 -5.77 20.84
CA ASP A 118 7.29 -6.94 21.06
C ASP A 118 7.76 -8.17 20.24
N SER A 119 8.92 -8.06 19.58
CA SER A 119 9.49 -9.06 18.66
C SER A 119 8.65 -9.31 17.40
N ASP A 120 7.73 -8.40 17.07
CA ASP A 120 6.96 -8.45 15.83
C ASP A 120 7.84 -8.00 14.65
N GLU A 121 7.59 -8.60 13.49
CA GLU A 121 8.33 -8.28 12.27
C GLU A 121 7.74 -7.04 11.58
N ILE A 122 8.56 -6.01 11.47
CA ILE A 122 8.30 -4.79 10.71
C ILE A 122 8.88 -4.95 9.31
N TYR A 123 7.99 -4.84 8.32
CA TYR A 123 8.31 -4.85 6.90
C TYR A 123 8.19 -3.43 6.32
N ILE A 124 8.97 -3.13 5.28
CA ILE A 124 8.94 -1.85 4.59
C ILE A 124 8.71 -2.07 3.10
N LEU A 125 7.52 -1.70 2.61
CA LEU A 125 7.27 -1.61 1.18
C LEU A 125 8.04 -0.43 0.59
N PRO A 126 8.76 -0.61 -0.53
CA PRO A 126 9.49 0.44 -1.20
C PRO A 126 8.64 1.66 -1.55
N LYS A 127 9.24 2.85 -1.46
CA LYS A 127 8.58 4.12 -1.78
C LYS A 127 8.02 4.17 -3.20
N GLN A 128 8.59 3.40 -4.11
CA GLN A 128 8.17 3.30 -5.51
C GLN A 128 6.74 2.77 -5.64
N PHE A 129 6.25 1.98 -4.68
CA PHE A 129 4.84 1.57 -4.65
C PHE A 129 3.90 2.64 -4.07
N ILE A 130 4.42 3.73 -3.52
CA ILE A 130 3.64 4.83 -2.97
C ILE A 130 3.37 5.82 -4.10
N LYS A 131 2.15 5.85 -4.62
CA LYS A 131 1.73 6.81 -5.65
C LYS A 131 1.74 8.25 -5.13
N GLY A 132 1.38 8.40 -3.86
CA GLY A 132 1.31 9.69 -3.21
C GLY A 132 0.38 9.66 -2.02
N TYR A 133 -0.06 10.84 -1.61
CA TYR A 133 -1.15 10.98 -0.66
C TYR A 133 -2.07 12.13 -1.05
N PHE A 134 -3.28 12.09 -0.52
CA PHE A 134 -4.20 13.20 -0.61
C PHE A 134 -4.81 13.56 0.74
N ASN A 135 -5.38 14.75 0.82
CA ASN A 135 -6.16 15.21 1.96
C ASN A 135 -7.60 15.48 1.50
N TYR A 136 -8.53 14.63 1.92
CA TYR A 136 -9.93 14.71 1.51
C TYR A 136 -10.69 15.90 2.12
N MET A 137 -10.09 16.63 3.07
CA MET A 137 -10.71 17.81 3.67
C MET A 137 -10.44 19.09 2.88
N ASP A 138 -9.19 19.32 2.48
CA ASP A 138 -8.80 20.53 1.72
C ASP A 138 -8.71 20.29 0.22
N GLY A 139 -8.58 19.04 -0.22
CA GLY A 139 -8.51 18.69 -1.63
C GLY A 139 -7.08 18.56 -2.16
N THR A 140 -6.05 18.66 -1.32
CA THR A 140 -4.65 18.58 -1.77
C THR A 140 -4.30 17.15 -2.20
N ILE A 141 -3.57 17.03 -3.31
CA ILE A 141 -2.92 15.80 -3.77
C ILE A 141 -1.42 16.08 -3.82
N VAL A 142 -0.61 15.16 -3.32
CA VAL A 142 0.84 15.17 -3.43
C VAL A 142 1.28 13.86 -4.03
N GLU A 143 1.85 13.92 -5.21
CA GLU A 143 2.36 12.78 -5.96
C GLU A 143 3.80 12.46 -5.53
N ASN A 144 4.15 11.18 -5.59
CA ASN A 144 5.52 10.74 -5.40
C ASN A 144 6.26 10.76 -6.75
N PRO A 145 7.33 11.56 -6.92
CA PRO A 145 8.11 11.56 -8.16
C PRO A 145 8.82 10.23 -8.43
N ASP A 146 9.03 9.41 -7.40
CA ASP A 146 9.68 8.09 -7.52
C ASP A 146 8.67 6.96 -7.78
N PHE A 147 7.37 7.27 -7.95
CA PHE A 147 6.32 6.26 -8.11
C PHE A 147 6.54 5.40 -9.36
N ASN A 148 6.49 4.09 -9.16
CA ASN A 148 6.47 3.08 -10.20
C ASN A 148 5.77 1.82 -9.66
N TYR A 149 4.50 1.61 -10.04
CA TYR A 149 3.73 0.42 -9.63
C TYR A 149 4.32 -0.91 -10.14
N ASN A 150 5.13 -0.86 -11.20
CA ASN A 150 5.86 -1.99 -11.79
C ASN A 150 7.30 -2.07 -11.26
N TYR A 151 7.63 -1.38 -10.17
CA TYR A 151 8.96 -1.45 -9.58
C TYR A 151 9.28 -2.90 -9.19
N HIS A 152 10.46 -3.35 -9.61
CA HIS A 152 10.95 -4.70 -9.37
C HIS A 152 12.40 -4.63 -8.89
N SER A 153 12.66 -5.24 -7.74
CA SER A 153 14.00 -5.42 -7.19
C SER A 153 14.38 -6.89 -7.28
N ASP A 154 15.63 -7.19 -7.61
CA ASP A 154 16.14 -8.57 -7.61
C ASP A 154 16.03 -9.21 -6.21
N ILE A 155 16.07 -8.38 -5.16
CA ILE A 155 15.87 -8.80 -3.75
C ILE A 155 14.50 -9.50 -3.56
N PHE A 156 13.46 -9.12 -4.31
CA PHE A 156 12.15 -9.77 -4.17
C PHE A 156 12.19 -11.26 -4.55
N LYS A 157 13.01 -11.61 -5.56
CA LYS A 157 13.25 -13.00 -5.94
C LYS A 157 14.11 -13.72 -4.92
N GLU A 158 15.10 -13.04 -4.34
CA GLU A 158 15.92 -13.58 -3.27
C GLU A 158 15.07 -13.90 -2.04
N ASN A 159 14.17 -13.00 -1.63
CA ASN A 159 13.22 -13.22 -0.54
C ASN A 159 12.39 -14.50 -0.76
N LEU A 160 11.87 -14.69 -1.98
CA LEU A 160 11.13 -15.90 -2.35
C LEU A 160 12.00 -17.16 -2.27
N ASN A 161 13.26 -17.08 -2.69
CA ASN A 161 14.19 -18.21 -2.66
C ASN A 161 14.66 -18.57 -1.25
N ASN A 162 14.73 -17.59 -0.36
CA ASN A 162 15.15 -17.74 1.04
C ASN A 162 14.00 -18.19 1.96
N LEU A 163 12.79 -18.38 1.43
CA LEU A 163 11.71 -19.01 2.19
C LEU A 163 12.11 -20.45 2.53
N HIS A 164 12.56 -20.66 3.77
CA HIS A 164 12.70 -21.99 4.33
C HIS A 164 11.31 -22.60 4.47
N LEU A 165 11.08 -23.70 3.75
CA LEU A 165 9.89 -24.52 3.92
C LEU A 165 10.12 -25.39 5.16
N ASP A 166 9.53 -24.98 6.28
CA ASP A 166 9.38 -25.85 7.45
C ASP A 166 8.45 -27.04 7.17
#